data_AF-A0A4Q5YEB6-F1
#
_entry.id   AF-A0A4Q5YEB6-F1
#
_cell.length_a   1.000
_cell.length_b   1.000
_cell.length_c   1.000
_cell.angle_alpha   90.00
_cell.angle_beta   90.00
_cell.angle_gamma   90.00
#
_symmetry.space_group_name_H-M   'P 1'
#
loop_
_entity.id
_entity.type
_entity.pdbx_description
1 polymer ?
#
loop_
_entity_poly.entity_id
_entity_poly.type
_entity_poly.pdbx_seq_one_letter_code
_entity_poly.pdbx_strand_id
1 'polypeptide(L)'
;MSMYLKQQRMKVGSRIESANAFSELSLEQDEELQEALLLATSIFSTPGAALCFLDGDQLEIKLSTGLCKQHYSKLINIYNAVSTPEEILIVEDTTKDDRFATLPHMEDTETPRFYAASPLITRQGVCIGTLCVLDHVPH
;
A
#
# COMPACT_ATOMS: atom_id res chain seq x y z
N MET A 1 10.11 -49.13 -12.04
CA MET A 1 10.47 -49.29 -10.62
C MET A 1 11.77 -48.51 -10.40
N SER A 2 11.84 -47.33 -9.80
CA SER A 2 10.93 -46.58 -8.93
C SER A 2 11.43 -45.11 -8.98
N MET A 3 10.67 -44.16 -9.52
CA MET A 3 9.69 -43.33 -8.79
C MET A 3 10.20 -42.48 -7.61
N TYR A 4 11.52 -42.27 -7.42
CA TYR A 4 12.02 -41.51 -6.25
C TYR A 4 12.76 -40.18 -6.49
N LEU A 5 12.76 -39.61 -7.70
CA LEU A 5 13.32 -38.25 -7.92
C LEU A 5 12.32 -37.27 -8.56
N LYS A 6 11.02 -37.51 -8.35
CA LYS A 6 9.93 -36.57 -8.63
C LYS A 6 9.32 -36.09 -7.32
N GLN A 7 10.04 -35.25 -6.57
CA GLN A 7 9.40 -34.41 -5.55
C GLN A 7 10.17 -33.09 -5.34
N GLN A 8 9.55 -32.05 -5.90
CA GLN A 8 9.45 -30.69 -5.39
C GLN A 8 10.75 -29.94 -5.07
N ARG A 9 11.15 -29.12 -6.03
CA ARG A 9 11.61 -27.76 -5.73
C ARG A 9 11.24 -26.83 -6.88
N MET A 10 9.93 -26.57 -7.01
CA MET A 10 9.47 -25.32 -7.63
C MET A 10 10.03 -24.22 -6.73
N LYS A 11 11.12 -23.56 -7.15
CA LYS A 11 11.56 -22.34 -6.50
C LYS A 11 10.44 -21.31 -6.71
N VAL A 12 9.84 -20.94 -5.60
CA VAL A 12 8.96 -19.78 -5.40
C VAL A 12 9.47 -18.64 -6.29
N GLY A 13 8.63 -18.17 -7.21
CA GLY A 13 8.95 -17.01 -8.01
C GLY A 13 9.31 -15.85 -7.09
N SER A 14 10.33 -15.08 -7.44
CA SER A 14 10.84 -14.01 -6.57
C SER A 14 9.72 -13.04 -6.15
N ARG A 15 9.86 -12.33 -5.01
CA ARG A 15 8.94 -11.24 -4.58
C ARG A 15 8.47 -10.39 -5.77
N ILE A 16 9.43 -10.07 -6.63
CA ILE A 16 9.29 -9.25 -7.84
C ILE A 16 8.39 -9.92 -8.87
N GLU A 17 8.52 -11.21 -9.14
CA GLU A 17 7.65 -11.89 -10.12
C GLU A 17 6.19 -11.94 -9.67
N SER A 18 5.95 -12.14 -8.38
CA SER A 18 4.58 -12.14 -7.84
C SER A 18 4.01 -10.72 -7.84
N ALA A 19 4.77 -9.73 -7.37
CA ALA A 19 4.35 -8.33 -7.35
C ALA A 19 4.07 -7.79 -8.78
N ASN A 20 4.94 -8.09 -9.75
CA ASN A 20 4.77 -7.67 -11.13
C ASN A 20 3.52 -8.26 -11.79
N ALA A 21 3.17 -9.51 -11.48
CA ALA A 21 1.95 -10.11 -12.02
C ALA A 21 0.68 -9.40 -11.53
N PHE A 22 0.70 -8.84 -10.31
CA PHE A 22 -0.41 -8.06 -9.78
C PHE A 22 -0.36 -6.59 -10.23
N SER A 23 0.84 -6.01 -10.41
CA SER A 23 0.98 -4.63 -10.89
C SER A 23 0.49 -4.45 -12.33
N GLU A 24 0.45 -5.50 -13.15
CA GLU A 24 -0.13 -5.39 -14.51
C GLU A 24 -1.67 -5.37 -14.53
N LEU A 25 -2.34 -5.62 -13.40
CA LEU A 25 -3.80 -5.62 -13.33
C LEU A 25 -4.37 -4.20 -13.36
N SER A 26 -5.30 -3.96 -14.28
CA SER A 26 -6.16 -2.79 -14.24
C SER A 26 -7.34 -3.08 -13.31
N LEU A 27 -7.33 -2.45 -12.14
CA LEU A 27 -8.36 -2.60 -11.09
C LEU A 27 -9.28 -1.37 -10.98
N GLU A 28 -9.12 -0.40 -11.88
CA GLU A 28 -9.81 0.90 -11.83
C GLU A 28 -11.36 0.80 -11.88
N GLN A 29 -11.88 -0.37 -12.28
CA GLN A 29 -13.32 -0.64 -12.43
C GLN A 29 -13.78 -1.83 -11.58
N ASP A 30 -12.98 -2.30 -10.64
CA ASP A 30 -13.38 -3.40 -9.76
C ASP A 30 -14.32 -2.88 -8.66
N GLU A 31 -15.62 -3.17 -8.81
CA GLU A 31 -16.67 -2.70 -7.90
C GLU A 31 -16.50 -3.25 -6.47
N GLU A 32 -16.09 -4.51 -6.31
CA GLU A 32 -15.91 -5.13 -5.00
C GLU A 32 -14.75 -4.47 -4.24
N LEU A 33 -13.63 -4.21 -4.92
CA LEU A 33 -12.51 -3.49 -4.33
C LEU A 33 -12.86 -2.03 -4.03
N GLN A 34 -13.66 -1.39 -4.88
CA GLN A 34 -14.12 -0.02 -4.65
C GLN A 34 -15.02 0.06 -3.41
N GLU A 35 -15.93 -0.89 -3.23
CA GLU A 35 -16.75 -1.01 -2.02
C GLU A 35 -15.89 -1.27 -0.78
N ALA A 36 -14.86 -2.12 -0.88
CA ALA A 36 -13.94 -2.36 0.22
C ALA A 36 -13.21 -1.09 0.66
N LEU A 37 -12.80 -0.23 -0.28
CA LEU A 37 -12.20 1.07 0.04
C LEU A 37 -13.19 2.01 0.73
N LEU A 38 -14.45 2.04 0.27
CA LEU A 38 -15.51 2.84 0.91
C LEU A 38 -15.84 2.32 2.32
N LEU A 39 -15.80 1.01 2.54
CA LEU A 39 -15.95 0.43 3.87
C LEU A 39 -14.79 0.82 4.77
N ALA A 40 -13.55 0.81 4.26
CA ALA A 40 -12.39 1.24 5.03
C ALA A 40 -12.52 2.70 5.48
N THR A 41 -12.86 3.63 4.58
CA THR A 41 -13.08 5.03 4.96
C THR A 41 -14.21 5.18 5.99
N SER A 42 -15.29 4.41 5.85
CA SER A 42 -16.39 4.42 6.82
C SER A 42 -16.01 3.87 8.19
N ILE A 43 -15.23 2.79 8.27
CA ILE A 43 -14.84 2.15 9.53
C ILE A 43 -13.86 3.05 10.29
N PHE A 44 -12.88 3.61 9.59
CA PHE A 44 -11.83 4.45 10.18
C PHE A 44 -12.24 5.92 10.29
N SER A 45 -13.41 6.30 9.78
CA SER A 45 -13.88 7.69 9.75
C SER A 45 -12.88 8.64 9.08
N THR A 46 -12.20 8.17 8.04
CA THR A 46 -11.21 8.94 7.28
C THR A 46 -11.75 9.36 5.92
N PRO A 47 -11.30 10.49 5.34
CA PRO A 47 -11.79 10.94 4.04
C PRO A 47 -11.28 10.09 2.87
N GLY A 48 -10.11 9.45 2.99
CA GLY A 48 -9.47 8.77 1.88
C GLY A 48 -8.97 7.37 2.20
N ALA A 49 -8.98 6.50 1.19
CA ALA A 49 -8.35 5.19 1.19
C ALA A 49 -7.78 4.85 -0.19
N ALA A 50 -6.71 4.05 -0.22
CA ALA A 50 -6.11 3.58 -1.46
C ALA A 50 -5.64 2.12 -1.36
N LEU A 51 -5.81 1.42 -2.48
CA LEU A 51 -5.18 0.14 -2.75
C LEU A 51 -3.95 0.39 -3.61
N CYS A 52 -2.80 -0.08 -3.14
CA CYS A 52 -1.53 0.16 -3.79
C CYS A 52 -0.78 -1.16 -3.99
N PHE A 53 -0.13 -1.33 -5.14
CA PHE A 53 0.73 -2.47 -5.43
C PHE A 53 2.19 -2.04 -5.55
N LEU A 54 3.08 -3.00 -5.32
CA LEU A 54 4.51 -2.82 -5.52
C LEU A 54 4.88 -3.20 -6.95
N ASP A 55 5.54 -2.29 -7.65
CA ASP A 55 6.30 -2.56 -8.87
C ASP A 55 7.79 -2.40 -8.55
N GLY A 56 8.48 -3.54 -8.36
CA GLY A 56 9.83 -3.57 -7.82
C GLY A 56 9.91 -3.01 -6.39
N ASP A 57 10.41 -1.78 -6.25
CA ASP A 57 10.51 -1.01 -5.00
C ASP A 57 9.63 0.26 -5.03
N GLN A 58 8.82 0.44 -6.07
CA GLN A 58 7.93 1.59 -6.21
C GLN A 58 6.50 1.22 -5.86
N LEU A 59 5.82 2.10 -5.14
CA LEU A 59 4.40 1.97 -4.85
C LEU A 59 3.58 2.58 -5.99
N GLU A 60 2.65 1.81 -6.54
CA GLU A 60 1.68 2.27 -7.53
C GLU A 60 0.26 2.22 -6.95
N ILE A 61 -0.47 3.34 -7.02
CA ILE A 61 -1.87 3.38 -6.60
C ILE A 61 -2.74 2.79 -7.73
N LYS A 62 -3.42 1.68 -7.42
CA LYS A 62 -4.30 0.96 -8.36
C LYS A 62 -5.75 1.37 -8.26
N LEU A 63 -6.18 1.69 -7.04
CA LEU A 63 -7.55 2.11 -6.76
C LEU A 63 -7.54 3.07 -5.59
N SER A 64 -8.44 4.04 -5.60
CA SER A 64 -8.56 5.01 -4.51
C SER A 64 -9.96 5.57 -4.40
N THR A 65 -10.34 5.96 -3.19
CA THR A 65 -11.54 6.76 -2.92
C THR A 65 -11.19 7.96 -2.05
N GLY A 66 -11.86 9.08 -2.27
CA GLY A 66 -11.66 10.31 -1.49
C GLY A 66 -10.29 10.98 -1.67
N LEU A 67 -9.52 10.60 -2.71
CA LEU A 67 -8.19 11.13 -2.99
C LEU A 67 -8.15 11.86 -4.33
N CYS A 68 -7.55 13.05 -4.33
CA CYS A 68 -7.18 13.76 -5.54
C CYS A 68 -5.80 13.28 -6.03
N LYS A 69 -5.58 13.30 -7.35
CA LYS A 69 -4.29 12.89 -7.96
C LYS A 69 -3.07 13.63 -7.39
N GLN A 70 -3.26 14.85 -6.90
CA GLN A 70 -2.21 15.63 -6.23
C GLN A 70 -1.69 14.99 -4.93
N HIS A 71 -2.46 14.11 -4.29
CA HIS A 71 -2.07 13.40 -3.07
C HIS A 71 -1.22 12.14 -3.36
N TYR A 72 -1.21 11.65 -4.61
CA TYR A 72 -0.59 10.36 -4.94
C TYR A 72 0.91 10.37 -4.70
N SER A 73 1.59 11.43 -5.15
CA SER A 73 3.04 11.57 -4.94
C SER A 73 3.41 11.64 -3.46
N LYS A 74 2.56 12.27 -2.63
CA LYS A 74 2.77 12.36 -1.18
C LYS A 74 2.59 11.01 -0.50
N LEU A 75 1.59 10.22 -0.91
CA LEU A 75 1.38 8.87 -0.40
C LEU A 75 2.54 7.92 -0.71
N ILE A 76 3.04 8.00 -1.95
CA ILE A 76 4.20 7.23 -2.38
C ILE A 76 5.43 7.63 -1.55
N ASN A 77 5.64 8.92 -1.29
CA ASN A 77 6.74 9.40 -0.45
C ASN A 77 6.61 8.93 1.01
N ILE A 78 5.41 8.97 1.59
CA ILE A 78 5.15 8.45 2.93
C ILE A 78 5.53 6.97 2.96
N TYR A 79 4.97 6.16 2.05
CA TYR A 79 5.30 4.74 1.98
C TYR A 79 6.81 4.49 1.86
N ASN A 80 7.49 5.15 0.92
CA ASN A 80 8.92 4.97 0.68
C ASN A 80 9.79 5.36 1.88
N ALA A 81 9.34 6.32 2.71
CA ALA A 81 10.09 6.76 3.88
C ALA A 81 10.01 5.79 5.07
N VAL A 82 8.99 4.93 5.13
CA VAL A 82 8.77 4.06 6.30
C VAL A 82 8.72 2.57 6.01
N SER A 83 8.68 2.18 4.74
CA SER A 83 8.32 0.80 4.41
C SER A 83 9.42 -0.20 4.81
N THR A 84 9.09 -0.98 5.85
CA THR A 84 9.31 -2.42 5.82
C THR A 84 8.00 -3.03 5.29
N PRO A 85 7.97 -3.63 4.10
CA PRO A 85 6.72 -3.94 3.39
C PRO A 85 5.84 -4.99 4.10
N GLU A 86 6.29 -5.60 5.19
CA GLU A 86 5.63 -6.72 5.85
C GLU A 86 4.92 -6.33 7.17
N GLU A 87 4.98 -5.06 7.56
CA GLU A 87 4.42 -4.59 8.83
C GLU A 87 3.32 -3.55 8.64
N ILE A 88 2.40 -3.49 9.61
CA ILE A 88 1.41 -2.43 9.68
C ILE A 88 2.13 -1.13 10.02
N LEU A 89 1.84 -0.08 9.26
CA LEU A 89 2.36 1.26 9.48
C LEU A 89 1.22 2.15 9.98
N ILE A 90 1.45 2.82 11.10
CA ILE A 90 0.55 3.85 11.62
C ILE A 90 1.37 5.12 11.86
N VAL A 91 0.81 6.23 11.41
CA VAL A 91 1.33 7.59 11.57
C VAL A 91 0.18 8.46 12.03
N GLU A 92 0.19 8.83 13.32
CA GLU A 92 -0.83 9.68 13.94
C GLU A 92 -0.77 11.13 13.44
N ASP A 93 0.46 11.66 13.25
CA ASP A 93 0.71 12.99 12.71
C ASP A 93 2.03 13.04 11.92
N THR A 94 1.95 13.09 10.58
CA THR A 94 3.12 13.12 9.67
C THR A 94 4.04 14.30 9.92
N THR A 95 3.54 15.40 10.51
CA THR A 95 4.35 16.58 10.83
C THR A 95 5.15 16.45 12.13
N LYS A 96 4.82 15.44 12.95
CA LYS A 96 5.49 15.17 14.23
C LYS A 96 6.30 13.88 14.21
N ASP A 97 6.21 13.11 13.15
CA ASP A 97 6.88 11.83 13.04
C ASP A 97 8.26 12.03 12.40
N ASP A 98 9.30 11.73 13.20
CA ASP A 98 10.70 11.94 12.85
C ASP A 98 11.11 11.24 11.54
N ARG A 99 10.39 10.17 11.15
CA ARG A 99 10.63 9.42 9.91
C ARG A 99 10.37 10.27 8.67
N PHE A 100 9.60 11.36 8.79
CA PHE A 100 9.31 12.30 7.71
C PHE A 100 9.98 13.66 7.86
N ALA A 101 10.78 13.88 8.91
CA ALA A 101 11.42 15.17 9.16
C ALA A 101 12.32 15.65 8.00
N THR A 102 12.81 14.71 7.17
CA THR A 102 13.65 14.99 5.99
C THR A 102 12.86 15.11 4.69
N LEU A 103 11.56 14.82 4.67
CA LEU A 103 10.75 14.89 3.47
C LEU A 103 10.32 16.34 3.22
N PRO A 104 10.71 16.94 2.08
CA PRO A 104 10.22 18.27 1.73
C PRO A 104 8.70 18.20 1.57
N HIS A 105 8.00 19.23 2.03
CA HIS A 105 6.55 19.43 1.85
C HIS A 105 5.60 18.74 2.83
N MET A 106 6.07 18.20 3.96
CA MET A 106 5.16 17.69 5.01
C MET A 106 4.31 18.78 5.68
N GLU A 107 4.73 20.05 5.58
CA GLU A 107 4.01 21.21 6.16
C GLU A 107 2.90 21.78 5.26
N ASP A 108 2.74 21.27 4.03
CA ASP A 108 1.71 21.75 3.10
C ASP A 108 0.33 21.17 3.43
N THR A 109 -0.74 21.96 3.23
CA THR A 109 -2.13 21.59 3.58
C THR A 109 -2.63 20.36 2.82
N GLU A 110 -2.03 20.07 1.67
CA GLU A 110 -2.37 18.92 0.84
C GLU A 110 -1.70 17.61 1.33
N THR A 111 -0.84 17.68 2.36
CA THR A 111 -0.18 16.50 2.92
C THR A 111 -1.09 15.81 3.91
N PRO A 112 -1.30 14.48 3.80
CA PRO A 112 -2.00 13.73 4.83
C PRO A 112 -1.33 13.90 6.19
N ARG A 113 -2.10 14.22 7.22
CA ARG A 113 -1.64 14.32 8.60
C ARG A 113 -1.69 12.97 9.28
N PHE A 114 -2.74 12.21 9.06
CA PHE A 114 -2.85 10.82 9.50
C PHE A 114 -2.65 9.88 8.31
N TYR A 115 -1.94 8.77 8.55
CA TYR A 115 -1.78 7.70 7.58
C TYR A 115 -1.67 6.35 8.28
N ALA A 116 -2.46 5.38 7.85
CA ALA A 116 -2.32 3.99 8.28
C ALA A 116 -2.32 3.07 7.07
N ALA A 117 -1.44 2.08 7.05
CA ALA A 117 -1.33 1.10 5.98
C ALA A 117 -1.14 -0.31 6.53
N SER A 118 -1.86 -1.25 5.93
CA SER A 118 -1.70 -2.68 6.16
C SER A 118 -1.12 -3.35 4.91
N PRO A 119 -0.14 -4.25 5.04
CA PRO A 119 0.43 -4.96 3.91
C PRO A 119 -0.58 -5.93 3.28
N LEU A 120 -0.51 -6.06 1.96
CA LEU A 120 -1.24 -7.06 1.18
C LEU A 120 -0.32 -8.26 0.99
N ILE A 121 -0.60 -9.32 1.75
CA ILE A 121 0.26 -10.51 1.79
C ILE A 121 -0.45 -11.67 1.08
N THR A 122 0.22 -12.24 0.09
CA THR A 122 -0.27 -13.44 -0.62
C THR A 122 -0.28 -14.65 0.32
N ARG A 123 -0.98 -15.73 -0.07
CA ARG A 123 -0.98 -17.00 0.68
C ARG A 123 0.41 -17.62 0.84
N GLN A 124 1.36 -17.23 0.01
CA GLN A 124 2.76 -17.68 0.04
C GLN A 124 3.64 -16.80 0.94
N GLY A 125 3.07 -15.79 1.62
CA GLY A 125 3.80 -14.89 2.51
C GLY A 125 4.52 -13.74 1.79
N VAL A 126 4.24 -13.51 0.50
CA VAL A 126 4.86 -12.42 -0.26
C VAL A 126 4.02 -11.17 -0.14
N CYS A 127 4.61 -10.05 0.30
CA CYS A 127 3.99 -8.74 0.21
C CYS A 127 3.97 -8.25 -1.24
N ILE A 128 2.78 -7.85 -1.70
CA ILE A 128 2.54 -7.34 -3.06
C ILE A 128 2.08 -5.89 -3.07
N GLY A 129 1.91 -5.24 -1.91
CA GLY A 129 1.31 -3.91 -1.83
C GLY A 129 0.78 -3.57 -0.45
N THR A 130 -0.07 -2.54 -0.40
CA THR A 130 -0.74 -2.07 0.83
C THR A 130 -2.17 -1.65 0.56
N LEU A 131 -3.03 -1.83 1.56
CA LEU A 131 -4.27 -1.07 1.71
C LEU A 131 -4.00 0.03 2.73
N CYS A 132 -4.27 1.29 2.39
CA CYS A 132 -4.08 2.41 3.30
C CYS A 132 -5.31 3.30 3.43
N VAL A 133 -5.39 3.98 4.58
CA VAL A 133 -6.34 5.03 4.90
C VAL A 133 -5.58 6.27 5.33
N LEU A 134 -6.17 7.45 5.11
CA LEU A 134 -5.51 8.71 5.43
C LEU A 134 -6.50 9.83 5.71
N ASP A 135 -6.02 10.82 6.47
CA ASP A 135 -6.76 12.02 6.83
C ASP A 135 -5.86 13.26 6.77
N HIS A 136 -6.46 14.43 6.58
CA HIS A 136 -5.81 15.74 6.64
C HIS A 136 -5.81 16.34 8.05
N VAL A 137 -6.40 15.66 9.02
CA VAL A 137 -6.25 15.96 10.46
C VAL A 137 -5.47 14.84 11.17
N PRO A 138 -4.71 15.15 12.24
CA PRO A 138 -4.11 14.12 13.09
C PRO A 138 -5.16 13.29 13.83
N HIS A 139 -4.81 12.05 14.17
CA HIS A 139 -5.63 11.14 14.98
C HIS A 139 -4.94 10.85 16.31
#